data_AF-A0A850ACX3-F1
#
_entry.id   AF-A0A850ACX3-F1
#
_cell.length_a   1.000
_cell.length_b   1.000
_cell.length_c   1.000
_cell.angle_alpha   90.00
_cell.angle_beta   90.00
_cell.angle_gamma   90.00
#
_symmetry.space_group_name_H-M   'P 1'
#
loop_
_entity.id
_entity.type
_entity.pdbx_description
1 polymer ?
#
loop_
_entity_poly.entity_id
_entity_poly.type
_entity_poly.pdbx_seq_one_letter_code
_entity_poly.pdbx_strand_id
1 'polypeptide(L)'
;MTAYQLPNVVLSIHAAVQPRELKYIAFTGQYEQVHAILHRIPRGERTKYADKYVLSQGIWGGIQKLRKLLGVHAEAAAESEKAFIDETLNLFISNCKNSGIYPRELFQSILYWSDELVKLSLADEALAYIEEARAMGANKFPDLQTMLLSRMAQIFSDKGQLPRAFAVLEDLARRPFLLTDRNQIPEILFRLGQLALQNQDVHYYKRLMLWGLRHFYTDIDNRRRFVEQLGRTYRRSYRLFFDPTVRISDKILFFVHWFYYKMPDFRRLRLGFFSRAMKLGILGYVYMLNYFRGGEFFDSGAASIKAAPRPSPNGKGTLHGTAAHSSPRQRRRLLITRAMGGIGDLLMMTPGIHALKQKYPGQEIYLALPKRYFSVFQGNPDVTLVDIENGDFDFTAYRRWFNLTDCPAARVESRTAPRVKKTRIEIFARSLGVRGLRLRAMNRRPRYFLSEEDKEFGEKFWQENGLAGKPVIGVQLHADEVYRDYPHAQQLVRKLSQSYTVLVFDAKPINGCDFTNVIKIDSLGIRQAFALASRCNAIIAPDSAFVHLAAAFNIPCVALFGPIDGRARTKDYPRCTYLDARATLNCVPCWRNETLPCKLTNMRTSICMAHIPVARILEALEKQLQES
;
A
#
# COMPACT_ATOMS: atom_id res chain seq x y z
N MET A 1 -2.49 2.89 -45.00
CA MET A 1 -2.75 2.85 -43.54
C MET A 1 -2.88 4.27 -43.05
N THR A 2 -4.09 4.83 -43.17
CA THR A 2 -4.44 6.17 -42.75
C THR A 2 -4.41 6.23 -41.22
N ALA A 3 -3.60 7.14 -40.69
CA ALA A 3 -3.61 7.49 -39.28
C ALA A 3 -5.03 7.96 -38.93
N TYR A 4 -5.70 7.25 -38.02
CA TYR A 4 -6.84 7.82 -37.30
C TYR A 4 -6.30 8.95 -36.43
N GLN A 5 -6.17 10.15 -37.03
CA GLN A 5 -6.12 11.39 -36.27
C GLN A 5 -7.45 11.48 -35.53
N LEU A 6 -7.39 11.30 -34.22
CA LEU A 6 -8.47 11.68 -33.32
C LEU A 6 -8.83 13.14 -33.64
N PRO A 7 -10.12 13.48 -33.79
CA PRO A 7 -10.49 14.88 -33.95
C PRO A 7 -9.92 15.64 -32.76
N ASN A 8 -9.16 16.70 -33.05
CA ASN A 8 -8.93 17.78 -32.10
C ASN A 8 -10.31 18.34 -31.76
N VAL A 9 -10.96 17.73 -30.76
CA VAL A 9 -12.18 18.27 -30.18
C VAL A 9 -11.74 19.43 -29.29
N VAL A 10 -11.42 20.55 -29.95
CA VAL A 10 -11.68 21.86 -29.37
C VAL A 10 -13.20 21.95 -29.35
N LEU A 11 -13.81 21.39 -28.29
CA LEU A 11 -15.23 21.59 -28.00
C LEU A 11 -15.46 23.11 -27.99
N SER A 12 -16.25 23.61 -28.92
CA SER A 12 -16.89 24.91 -28.75
C SER A 12 -17.69 24.84 -27.46
N ILE A 13 -17.24 25.57 -26.43
CA ILE A 13 -17.65 25.38 -25.04
C ILE A 13 -19.00 26.06 -24.75
N HIS A 14 -20.00 25.84 -25.61
CA HIS A 14 -21.34 26.42 -25.52
C HIS A 14 -22.46 25.41 -25.19
N ALA A 15 -22.16 24.11 -25.12
CA ALA A 15 -23.11 23.09 -24.66
C ALA A 15 -22.83 22.69 -23.20
N ALA A 16 -23.88 22.48 -22.40
CA ALA A 16 -23.77 22.00 -21.03
C ALA A 16 -23.14 20.59 -21.02
N VAL A 17 -21.89 20.49 -20.55
CA VAL A 17 -21.14 19.23 -20.45
C VAL A 17 -21.87 18.29 -19.52
N GLN A 18 -22.20 17.08 -19.98
CA GLN A 18 -22.91 16.11 -19.14
C GLN A 18 -22.00 15.59 -18.02
N PRO A 19 -22.53 15.22 -16.83
CA PRO A 19 -21.71 14.69 -15.73
C PRO A 19 -20.82 13.50 -16.12
N ARG A 20 -21.33 12.63 -17.00
CA ARG A 20 -20.59 11.48 -17.51
C ARG A 20 -19.39 11.88 -18.38
N GLU A 21 -19.52 12.94 -19.17
CA GLU A 21 -18.45 13.47 -20.02
C GLU A 21 -17.37 14.14 -19.18
N LEU A 22 -17.77 14.96 -18.20
CA LEU A 22 -16.80 15.60 -17.30
C LEU A 22 -16.05 14.57 -16.47
N LYS A 23 -16.74 13.52 -16.00
CA LYS A 23 -16.11 12.37 -15.35
C LYS A 23 -15.07 11.70 -16.23
N TYR A 24 -15.37 11.53 -17.53
CA TYR A 24 -14.42 10.97 -18.48
C TYR A 24 -13.18 11.87 -18.62
N ILE A 25 -13.37 13.18 -18.82
CA ILE A 25 -12.26 14.15 -18.92
C ILE A 25 -11.40 14.11 -17.65
N ALA A 26 -12.02 14.13 -16.47
CA ALA A 26 -11.32 14.05 -15.21
C ALA A 26 -10.56 12.73 -15.01
N PHE A 27 -11.16 11.63 -15.44
CA PHE A 27 -10.52 10.31 -15.41
C PHE A 27 -9.28 10.25 -16.33
N THR A 28 -9.21 11.07 -17.39
CA THR A 28 -8.02 11.21 -18.25
C THR A 28 -6.92 12.13 -17.70
N GLY A 29 -7.14 12.74 -16.53
CA GLY A 29 -6.15 13.59 -15.86
C GLY A 29 -6.01 15.00 -16.46
N GLN A 30 -6.99 15.44 -17.26
CA GLN A 30 -7.03 16.78 -17.86
C GLN A 30 -7.52 17.84 -16.86
N TYR A 31 -6.76 18.02 -15.76
CA TYR A 31 -7.17 18.88 -14.64
C TYR A 31 -7.49 20.33 -15.02
N GLU A 32 -6.78 20.91 -16.00
CA GLU A 32 -7.04 22.30 -16.44
C GLU A 32 -8.43 22.42 -17.07
N GLN A 33 -8.82 21.45 -17.90
CA GLN A 33 -10.14 21.43 -18.52
C GLN A 33 -11.23 21.15 -17.49
N VAL A 34 -11.00 20.20 -16.57
CA VAL A 34 -11.96 19.87 -15.50
C VAL A 34 -12.22 21.09 -14.62
N HIS A 35 -11.15 21.76 -14.19
CA HIS A 35 -11.21 22.98 -13.41
C HIS A 35 -12.01 24.07 -14.12
N ALA A 36 -11.68 24.36 -15.38
CA ALA A 36 -12.35 25.38 -16.17
C ALA A 36 -13.86 25.10 -16.34
N ILE A 37 -14.24 23.83 -16.54
CA ILE A 37 -15.65 23.43 -16.64
C ILE A 37 -16.35 23.55 -15.28
N LEU A 38 -15.77 23.00 -14.20
CA LEU A 38 -16.34 23.08 -12.85
C LEU A 38 -16.54 24.52 -12.37
N HIS A 39 -15.59 25.40 -12.67
CA HIS A 39 -15.65 26.80 -12.32
C HIS A 39 -16.82 27.53 -13.00
N ARG A 40 -17.24 27.09 -14.19
CA ARG A 40 -18.40 27.64 -14.92
C ARG A 40 -19.74 27.09 -14.44
N ILE A 41 -19.75 25.92 -13.79
CA ILE A 41 -20.97 25.31 -13.26
C ILE A 41 -21.44 26.10 -12.02
N PRO A 42 -22.72 26.54 -11.98
CA PRO A 42 -23.28 27.24 -10.82
C PRO A 42 -23.12 26.42 -9.54
N ARG A 43 -22.84 27.08 -8.41
CA ARG A 43 -22.55 26.43 -7.11
C ARG A 43 -23.59 25.38 -6.73
N GLY A 44 -24.88 25.69 -6.85
CA GLY A 44 -25.98 24.77 -6.51
C GLY A 44 -26.09 23.52 -7.38
N GLU A 45 -25.45 23.51 -8.56
CA GLU A 45 -25.49 22.39 -9.50
C GLU A 45 -24.27 21.47 -9.43
N ARG A 46 -23.18 21.91 -8.78
CA ARG A 46 -21.93 21.14 -8.71
C ARG A 46 -22.09 19.77 -8.04
N THR A 47 -23.08 19.60 -7.17
CA THR A 47 -23.40 18.30 -6.54
C THR A 47 -23.69 17.20 -7.57
N LYS A 48 -24.28 17.55 -8.73
CA LYS A 48 -24.54 16.59 -9.83
C LYS A 48 -23.25 16.04 -10.46
N TYR A 49 -22.13 16.72 -10.25
CA TYR A 49 -20.81 16.41 -10.79
C TYR A 49 -19.84 15.87 -9.71
N ALA A 50 -20.35 15.49 -8.54
CA ALA A 50 -19.57 15.05 -7.38
C ALA A 50 -18.95 13.64 -7.53
N ASP A 51 -18.26 13.39 -8.63
CA ASP A 51 -17.42 12.21 -8.83
C ASP A 51 -16.01 12.43 -8.26
N LYS A 52 -15.43 11.39 -7.65
CA LYS A 52 -14.12 11.46 -7.00
C LYS A 52 -13.00 11.96 -7.92
N TYR A 53 -13.04 11.64 -9.22
CA TYR A 53 -12.03 12.10 -10.18
C TYR A 53 -12.26 13.56 -10.55
N VAL A 54 -13.52 13.93 -10.78
CA VAL A 54 -13.92 15.30 -11.14
C VAL A 54 -13.50 16.28 -10.05
N LEU A 55 -13.89 16.00 -8.81
CA LEU A 55 -13.58 16.87 -7.68
C LEU A 55 -12.07 16.95 -7.41
N SER A 56 -11.37 15.80 -7.44
CA SER A 56 -9.92 15.78 -7.21
C SER A 56 -9.14 16.53 -8.29
N GLN A 57 -9.50 16.36 -9.57
CA GLN A 57 -8.85 17.09 -10.66
C GLN A 57 -9.24 18.57 -10.67
N GLY A 58 -10.47 18.92 -10.29
CA GLY A 58 -10.91 20.30 -10.11
C GLY A 58 -10.08 21.03 -9.06
N ILE A 59 -9.88 20.40 -7.89
CA ILE A 59 -9.02 20.92 -6.80
C ILE A 59 -7.58 21.08 -7.29
N TRP A 60 -7.03 20.05 -7.93
CA TRP A 60 -5.65 20.10 -8.43
C TRP A 60 -5.44 21.21 -9.48
N GLY A 61 -6.39 21.37 -10.41
CA GLY A 61 -6.36 22.45 -11.39
C GLY A 61 -6.49 23.83 -10.77
N GLY A 62 -7.34 23.97 -9.74
CA GLY A 62 -7.45 25.19 -8.95
C GLY A 62 -6.14 25.55 -8.26
N ILE A 63 -5.47 24.57 -7.63
CA ILE A 63 -4.13 24.75 -7.03
C ILE A 63 -3.11 25.23 -8.07
N GLN A 64 -3.08 24.63 -9.27
CA GLN A 64 -2.15 25.08 -10.32
C GLN A 64 -2.43 26.51 -10.78
N LYS A 65 -3.71 26.87 -10.91
CA LYS A 65 -4.11 28.24 -11.27
C LYS A 65 -3.79 29.24 -10.17
N LEU A 66 -4.05 28.90 -8.91
CA LEU A 66 -3.71 29.72 -7.76
C LEU A 66 -2.22 30.05 -7.72
N ARG A 67 -1.34 29.04 -7.90
CA ARG A 67 0.11 29.25 -7.99
C ARG A 67 0.50 30.23 -9.11
N LYS A 68 -0.13 30.11 -10.29
CA LYS A 68 0.09 31.04 -11.42
C LYS A 68 -0.33 32.47 -11.04
N LEU A 69 -1.49 32.65 -10.41
CA LEU A 69 -2.02 33.96 -10.00
C LEU A 69 -1.14 34.63 -8.94
N LEU A 70 -0.66 33.89 -7.95
CA LEU A 70 0.27 34.38 -6.94
C LEU A 70 1.62 34.79 -7.57
N GLY A 71 2.09 34.04 -8.56
CA GLY A 71 3.33 34.36 -9.29
C GLY A 71 3.26 35.64 -10.11
N VAL A 72 2.05 36.10 -10.47
CA VAL A 72 1.81 37.39 -11.16
C VAL A 72 1.22 38.45 -10.22
N HIS A 73 1.24 38.22 -8.91
CA HIS A 73 0.73 39.14 -7.88
C HIS A 73 -0.74 39.56 -8.06
N ALA A 74 -1.58 38.66 -8.59
CA ALA A 74 -3.01 38.92 -8.76
C ALA A 74 -3.82 38.50 -7.52
N GLU A 75 -3.72 39.27 -6.43
CA GLU A 75 -4.24 38.92 -5.10
C GLU A 75 -5.75 38.64 -5.07
N ALA A 76 -6.59 39.55 -5.57
CA ALA A 76 -8.05 39.37 -5.57
C ALA A 76 -8.50 38.13 -6.37
N ALA A 77 -7.82 37.84 -7.49
CA ALA A 77 -8.09 36.64 -8.27
C ALA A 77 -7.63 35.37 -7.55
N ALA A 78 -6.51 35.44 -6.82
CA ALA A 78 -5.99 34.34 -6.01
C ALA A 78 -6.94 34.01 -4.84
N GLU A 79 -7.51 35.02 -4.17
CA GLU A 79 -8.51 34.81 -3.12
C GLU A 79 -9.78 34.13 -3.64
N SER A 80 -10.29 34.57 -4.79
CA SER A 80 -11.43 33.92 -5.45
C SER A 80 -11.13 32.47 -5.82
N GLU A 81 -9.92 32.20 -6.31
CA GLU A 81 -9.48 30.85 -6.65
C GLU A 81 -9.32 29.96 -5.41
N LYS A 82 -8.80 30.50 -4.30
CA LYS A 82 -8.78 29.80 -3.00
C LYS A 82 -10.19 29.40 -2.56
N ALA A 83 -11.14 30.33 -2.60
CA ALA A 83 -12.52 30.07 -2.22
C ALA A 83 -13.15 28.95 -3.07
N PHE A 84 -12.87 28.92 -4.38
CA PHE A 84 -13.29 27.83 -5.26
C PHE A 84 -12.72 26.47 -4.82
N ILE A 85 -11.44 26.41 -4.44
CA ILE A 85 -10.78 25.18 -3.99
C ILE A 85 -11.41 24.69 -2.68
N ASP A 86 -11.59 25.58 -1.69
CA ASP A 86 -12.21 25.26 -0.41
C ASP A 86 -13.65 24.74 -0.58
N GLU A 87 -14.46 25.42 -1.40
CA GLU A 87 -15.83 24.98 -1.71
C GLU A 87 -15.85 23.59 -2.36
N THR A 88 -14.94 23.34 -3.32
CA THR A 88 -14.89 22.07 -4.04
C THR A 88 -14.42 20.93 -3.14
N LEU A 89 -13.47 21.20 -2.24
CA LEU A 89 -13.01 20.22 -1.25
C LEU A 89 -14.11 19.92 -0.22
N ASN A 90 -14.82 20.93 0.28
CA ASN A 90 -15.94 20.75 1.19
C ASN A 90 -17.10 19.97 0.56
N LEU A 91 -17.39 20.21 -0.72
CA LEU A 91 -18.33 19.39 -1.48
C LEU A 91 -17.87 17.91 -1.54
N PHE A 92 -16.57 17.67 -1.76
CA PHE A 92 -16.02 16.32 -1.81
C PHE A 92 -16.16 15.61 -0.46
N ILE A 93 -15.77 16.28 0.62
CA ILE A 93 -15.89 15.77 1.99
C ILE A 93 -17.36 15.44 2.31
N SER A 94 -18.28 16.35 2.00
CA SER A 94 -19.71 16.18 2.28
C SER A 94 -20.31 14.99 1.51
N ASN A 95 -19.96 14.84 0.22
CA ASN A 95 -20.40 13.70 -0.58
C ASN A 95 -19.85 12.36 -0.06
N CYS A 96 -18.60 12.34 0.43
CA CYS A 96 -18.01 11.16 1.06
C CYS A 96 -18.68 10.81 2.40
N LYS A 97 -19.00 11.80 3.23
CA LYS A 97 -19.75 11.59 4.49
C LYS A 97 -21.14 11.02 4.22
N ASN A 98 -21.85 11.54 3.22
CA ASN A 98 -23.19 11.07 2.86
C ASN A 98 -23.20 9.64 2.31
N SER A 99 -22.20 9.28 1.51
CA SER A 99 -22.09 7.93 0.93
C SER A 99 -21.43 6.90 1.84
N GLY A 100 -20.70 7.34 2.87
CA GLY A 100 -19.83 6.48 3.69
C GLY A 100 -18.60 5.95 2.96
N ILE A 101 -18.33 6.43 1.74
CA ILE A 101 -17.21 5.97 0.90
C ILE A 101 -16.13 7.04 0.87
N TYR A 102 -14.95 6.69 1.41
CA TYR A 102 -13.78 7.56 1.47
C TYR A 102 -12.70 7.10 0.48
N PRO A 103 -12.67 7.67 -0.74
CA PRO A 103 -11.71 7.28 -1.77
C PRO A 103 -10.33 7.86 -1.49
N ARG A 104 -9.30 7.26 -2.11
CA ARG A 104 -7.92 7.73 -2.02
C ARG A 104 -7.76 9.18 -2.50
N GLU A 105 -8.50 9.53 -3.57
CA GLU A 105 -8.46 10.84 -4.21
C GLU A 105 -8.85 11.99 -3.26
N LEU A 106 -9.73 11.74 -2.29
CA LEU A 106 -10.09 12.73 -1.27
C LEU A 106 -8.88 13.07 -0.40
N PHE A 107 -8.25 12.06 0.20
CA PHE A 107 -7.10 12.25 1.09
C PHE A 107 -5.88 12.83 0.36
N GLN A 108 -5.70 12.50 -0.92
CA GLN A 108 -4.70 13.15 -1.77
C GLN A 108 -4.99 14.64 -1.98
N SER A 109 -6.25 14.99 -2.23
CA SER A 109 -6.68 16.38 -2.43
C SER A 109 -6.50 17.19 -1.15
N ILE A 110 -6.85 16.63 0.01
CA ILE A 110 -6.60 17.24 1.33
C ILE A 110 -5.12 17.49 1.55
N LEU A 111 -4.26 16.51 1.26
CA LEU A 111 -2.82 16.67 1.44
C LEU A 111 -2.26 17.77 0.53
N TYR A 112 -2.60 17.75 -0.76
CA TYR A 112 -2.12 18.77 -1.70
C TYR A 112 -2.61 20.16 -1.33
N TRP A 113 -3.85 20.27 -0.87
CA TRP A 113 -4.38 21.56 -0.43
C TRP A 113 -3.72 22.04 0.85
N SER A 114 -3.52 21.14 1.83
CA SER A 114 -2.83 21.44 3.08
C SER A 114 -1.39 21.91 2.83
N ASP A 115 -0.68 21.28 1.88
CA ASP A 115 0.67 21.72 1.47
C ASP A 115 0.68 23.15 0.90
N GLU A 116 -0.36 23.55 0.16
CA GLU A 116 -0.49 24.92 -0.35
C GLU A 116 -0.91 25.91 0.73
N LEU A 117 -1.86 25.56 1.58
CA LEU A 117 -2.28 26.40 2.71
C LEU A 117 -1.11 26.76 3.63
N VAL A 118 -0.20 25.83 3.88
CA VAL A 118 1.04 26.12 4.64
C VAL A 118 1.90 27.17 3.93
N LYS A 119 2.02 27.13 2.59
CA LYS A 119 2.77 28.15 1.82
C LYS A 119 2.09 29.51 1.84
N LEU A 120 0.76 29.53 1.99
CA LEU A 120 -0.05 30.74 2.17
C LEU A 120 -0.04 31.26 3.60
N SER A 121 0.75 30.69 4.51
CA SER A 121 0.76 31.01 5.94
C SER A 121 -0.56 30.71 6.67
N LEU A 122 -1.40 29.82 6.11
CA LEU A 122 -2.69 29.37 6.67
C LEU A 122 -2.56 28.00 7.35
N ALA A 123 -1.63 27.92 8.30
CA ALA A 123 -1.28 26.69 8.98
C ALA A 123 -2.44 26.04 9.77
N ASP A 124 -3.34 26.85 10.33
CA ASP A 124 -4.48 26.35 11.12
C ASP A 124 -5.56 25.69 10.24
N GLU A 125 -5.84 26.26 9.07
CA GLU A 125 -6.73 25.64 8.08
C GLU A 125 -6.14 24.30 7.60
N ALA A 126 -4.83 24.26 7.32
CA ALA A 126 -4.16 23.02 6.93
C ALA A 126 -4.26 21.94 8.02
N LEU A 127 -4.06 22.30 9.30
CA LEU A 127 -4.23 21.36 10.42
C LEU A 127 -5.67 20.84 10.54
N ALA A 128 -6.67 21.72 10.37
CA ALA A 128 -8.08 21.32 10.43
C ALA A 128 -8.40 20.25 9.37
N TYR A 129 -7.98 20.46 8.11
CA TYR A 129 -8.18 19.47 7.06
C TYR A 129 -7.41 18.17 7.30
N ILE A 130 -6.18 18.24 7.84
CA ILE A 130 -5.41 17.03 8.18
C ILE A 130 -6.10 16.23 9.29
N GLU A 131 -6.60 16.87 10.34
CA GLU A 131 -7.33 16.18 11.41
C GLU A 131 -8.65 15.59 10.91
N GLU A 132 -9.36 16.31 10.04
CA GLU A 132 -10.57 15.77 9.39
C GLU A 132 -10.25 14.54 8.52
N ALA A 133 -9.17 14.57 7.75
CA ALA A 133 -8.70 13.40 7.00
C ALA A 133 -8.42 12.20 7.91
N ARG A 134 -7.79 12.42 9.07
CA ARG A 134 -7.53 11.36 10.05
C ARG A 134 -8.83 10.80 10.61
N ALA A 135 -9.77 11.64 10.99
CA ALA A 135 -11.08 11.23 11.49
C ALA A 135 -11.89 10.42 10.45
N MET A 136 -11.75 10.75 9.16
CA MET A 136 -12.36 10.01 8.04
C MET A 136 -11.65 8.69 7.69
N GLY A 137 -10.59 8.30 8.41
CA GLY A 137 -9.91 7.02 8.21
C GLY A 137 -8.83 7.03 7.13
N ALA A 138 -8.05 8.12 7.03
CA ALA A 138 -6.88 8.20 6.15
C ALA A 138 -5.84 7.08 6.40
N ASN A 139 -5.84 6.46 7.58
CA ASN A 139 -5.04 5.28 7.91
C ASN A 139 -5.28 4.08 6.96
N LYS A 140 -6.43 4.04 6.26
CA LYS A 140 -6.68 3.09 5.19
C LYS A 140 -5.61 3.13 4.09
N PHE A 141 -4.98 4.27 3.87
CA PHE A 141 -3.89 4.50 2.92
C PHE A 141 -2.61 4.87 3.69
N PRO A 142 -1.82 3.89 4.15
CA PRO A 142 -0.72 4.15 5.07
C PRO A 142 0.36 5.11 4.53
N ASP A 143 0.53 5.16 3.21
CA ASP A 143 1.42 6.12 2.54
C ASP A 143 0.93 7.57 2.70
N LEU A 144 -0.37 7.82 2.48
CA LEU A 144 -0.97 9.15 2.67
C LEU A 144 -1.03 9.52 4.15
N GLN A 145 -1.37 8.57 5.02
CA GLN A 145 -1.37 8.78 6.47
C GLN A 145 0.01 9.25 6.96
N THR A 146 1.08 8.62 6.48
CA THR A 146 2.44 8.99 6.86
C THR A 146 2.77 10.41 6.38
N MET A 147 2.38 10.76 5.16
CA MET A 147 2.59 12.09 4.59
C MET A 147 1.80 13.19 5.33
N LEU A 148 0.53 12.92 5.65
CA LEU A 148 -0.32 13.81 6.45
C LEU A 148 0.26 14.03 7.85
N LEU A 149 0.67 12.97 8.56
CA LEU A 149 1.27 13.07 9.89
C LEU A 149 2.63 13.79 9.85
N SER A 150 3.44 13.55 8.82
CA SER A 150 4.71 14.26 8.64
C SER A 150 4.48 15.76 8.41
N ARG A 151 3.44 16.12 7.63
CA ARG A 151 3.05 17.52 7.43
C ARG A 151 2.53 18.15 8.73
N MET A 152 1.68 17.44 9.46
CA MET A 152 1.16 17.87 10.76
C MET A 152 2.28 18.18 11.77
N ALA A 153 3.28 17.29 11.85
CA ALA A 153 4.45 17.52 12.70
C ALA A 153 5.27 18.74 12.27
N GLN A 154 5.43 18.96 10.96
CA GLN A 154 6.10 20.17 10.45
C GLN A 154 5.34 21.42 10.88
N ILE A 155 4.01 21.45 10.70
CA ILE A 155 3.20 22.61 11.09
C ILE A 155 3.32 22.88 12.60
N PHE A 156 3.25 21.85 13.45
CA PHE A 156 3.45 22.01 14.89
C PHE A 156 4.84 22.56 15.21
N SER A 157 5.88 22.11 14.52
CA SER A 157 7.24 22.63 14.68
C SER A 157 7.33 24.10 14.32
N ASP A 158 6.76 24.50 13.17
CA ASP A 158 6.80 25.88 12.66
C ASP A 158 6.02 26.84 13.58
N LYS A 159 4.96 26.34 14.23
CA LYS A 159 4.20 27.08 15.27
C LYS A 159 4.86 27.08 16.65
N GLY A 160 6.05 26.51 16.82
CA GLY A 160 6.75 26.38 18.11
C GLY A 160 6.11 25.38 19.08
N GLN A 161 5.13 24.58 18.64
CA GLN A 161 4.48 23.52 19.44
C GLN A 161 5.34 22.24 19.46
N LEU A 162 6.59 22.36 19.91
CA LEU A 162 7.60 21.29 19.85
C LEU A 162 7.15 19.97 20.50
N PRO A 163 6.45 19.95 21.66
CA PRO A 163 6.00 18.69 22.26
C PRO A 163 5.00 17.93 21.37
N ARG A 164 4.12 18.64 20.66
CA ARG A 164 3.15 18.04 19.73
C ARG A 164 3.85 17.51 18.48
N ALA A 165 4.75 18.30 17.89
CA ALA A 165 5.57 17.86 16.76
C ALA A 165 6.38 16.60 17.11
N PHE A 166 6.99 16.59 18.30
CA PHE A 166 7.76 15.46 18.80
C PHE A 166 6.90 14.21 18.98
N ALA A 167 5.73 14.33 19.61
CA ALA A 167 4.83 13.20 19.83
C ALA A 167 4.39 12.52 18.51
N VAL A 168 4.09 13.31 17.48
CA VAL A 168 3.69 12.79 16.16
C VAL A 168 4.84 12.03 15.48
N LEU A 169 6.03 12.62 15.43
CA LEU A 169 7.19 11.97 14.82
C LEU A 169 7.70 10.79 15.64
N GLU A 170 7.59 10.83 16.96
CA GLU A 170 7.93 9.72 17.84
C GLU A 170 6.99 8.53 17.59
N ASP A 171 5.68 8.75 17.46
CA ASP A 171 4.72 7.69 17.13
C ASP A 171 5.01 7.05 15.77
N LEU A 172 5.28 7.87 14.74
CA LEU A 172 5.71 7.37 13.42
C LEU A 172 7.01 6.56 13.49
N ALA A 173 7.99 7.05 14.26
CA ALA A 173 9.27 6.38 14.45
C ALA A 173 9.12 5.05 15.21
N ARG A 174 8.19 4.95 16.17
CA ARG A 174 7.89 3.73 16.92
C ARG A 174 7.13 2.68 16.12
N ARG A 175 6.47 3.09 15.02
CA ARG A 175 5.68 2.20 14.17
C ARG A 175 6.26 2.03 12.76
N PRO A 176 7.54 1.62 12.61
CA PRO A 176 8.16 1.47 11.30
C PRO A 176 7.53 0.35 10.45
N PHE A 177 6.72 -0.51 11.07
CA PHE A 177 5.92 -1.53 10.40
C PHE A 177 4.67 -0.98 9.68
N LEU A 178 4.28 0.28 9.92
CA LEU A 178 3.19 0.95 9.19
C LEU A 178 3.68 1.72 7.95
N LEU A 179 4.99 1.93 7.84
CA LEU A 179 5.60 2.72 6.77
C LEU A 179 5.75 1.89 5.49
N THR A 180 5.15 2.38 4.41
CA THR A 180 5.12 1.70 3.10
C THR A 180 6.35 1.98 2.27
N ASP A 181 6.95 3.17 2.41
CA ASP A 181 8.26 3.51 1.86
C ASP A 181 9.30 3.59 2.99
N ARG A 182 10.25 2.66 2.97
CA ARG A 182 11.32 2.59 3.98
C ARG A 182 12.30 3.75 3.88
N ASN A 183 12.36 4.45 2.76
CA ASN A 183 13.24 5.62 2.62
C ASN A 183 12.73 6.82 3.43
N GLN A 184 11.47 6.81 3.89
CA GLN A 184 10.93 7.83 4.77
C GLN A 184 11.41 7.69 6.22
N ILE A 185 11.80 6.48 6.64
CA ILE A 185 12.24 6.23 8.02
C ILE A 185 13.40 7.16 8.40
N PRO A 186 14.54 7.20 7.67
CA PRO A 186 15.63 8.09 8.03
C PRO A 186 15.25 9.58 8.12
N GLU A 187 14.34 10.04 7.26
CA GLU A 187 13.89 11.43 7.30
C GLU A 187 13.08 11.73 8.56
N ILE A 188 12.16 10.83 8.94
CA ILE A 188 11.41 10.90 10.22
C ILE A 188 12.38 10.94 11.40
N LEU A 189 13.38 10.04 11.43
CA LEU A 189 14.36 9.97 12.53
C LEU A 189 15.23 11.21 12.63
N PHE A 190 15.59 11.79 11.49
CA PHE A 190 16.39 12.99 11.49
C PHE A 190 15.60 14.19 12.03
N ARG A 191 14.37 14.38 11.55
CA ARG A 191 13.48 15.44 12.04
C ARG A 191 13.19 15.29 13.52
N LEU A 192 12.87 14.07 13.97
CA LEU A 192 12.68 13.76 15.39
C LEU A 192 13.95 14.06 16.20
N GLY A 193 15.12 13.77 15.64
CA GLY A 193 16.41 14.11 16.26
C GLY A 193 16.62 15.62 16.37
N GLN A 194 16.27 16.40 15.36
CA GLN A 194 16.34 17.86 15.43
C GLN A 194 15.42 18.42 16.51
N LEU A 195 14.19 17.91 16.62
CA LEU A 195 13.28 18.28 17.71
C LEU A 195 13.82 17.86 19.08
N ALA A 196 14.45 16.69 19.19
CA ALA A 196 15.09 16.25 20.42
C ALA A 196 16.21 17.21 20.86
N LEU A 197 17.03 17.70 19.92
CA LEU A 197 18.05 18.71 20.21
C LEU A 197 17.45 20.05 20.64
N GLN A 198 16.38 20.50 19.98
CA GLN A 198 15.67 21.72 20.37
C GLN A 198 15.08 21.59 21.79
N ASN A 199 14.64 20.40 22.17
CA ASN A 199 14.19 20.05 23.52
C ASN A 199 15.35 19.70 24.47
N GLN A 200 16.60 19.95 24.10
CA GLN A 200 17.82 19.70 24.89
C GLN A 200 18.07 18.22 25.27
N ASP A 201 17.38 17.25 24.66
CA ASP A 201 17.62 15.82 24.87
C ASP A 201 18.71 15.30 23.91
N VAL A 202 19.95 15.67 24.22
CA VAL A 202 21.14 15.28 23.43
C VAL A 202 21.35 13.76 23.43
N HIS A 203 20.96 13.08 24.50
CA HIS A 203 21.11 11.63 24.61
C HIS A 203 20.16 10.90 23.65
N TYR A 204 18.88 11.30 23.61
CA TYR A 204 17.91 10.76 22.67
C TYR A 204 18.28 11.10 21.22
N TYR A 205 18.76 12.32 20.96
CA TYR A 205 19.29 12.68 19.66
C TYR A 205 20.41 11.75 19.18
N LYS A 206 21.45 11.53 20.00
CA LYS A 206 22.57 10.64 19.66
C LYS A 206 22.08 9.23 19.33
N ARG A 207 21.12 8.73 20.12
CA ARG A 207 20.47 7.44 19.89
C ARG A 207 19.76 7.39 18.55
N LEU A 208 18.93 8.38 18.22
CA LEU A 208 18.22 8.44 16.93
C LEU A 208 19.17 8.48 15.73
N MET A 209 20.29 9.22 15.82
CA MET A 209 21.27 9.27 14.74
C MET A 209 21.95 7.91 14.53
N LEU A 210 22.34 7.22 15.60
CA LEU A 210 22.90 5.87 15.51
C LEU A 210 21.88 4.87 14.95
N TRP A 211 20.62 4.99 15.38
CA TRP A 211 19.53 4.14 14.89
C TRP A 211 19.22 4.38 13.41
N GLY A 212 19.29 5.62 12.95
CA GLY A 212 19.15 5.97 11.55
C GLY A 212 20.14 5.23 10.66
N LEU A 213 21.39 5.01 11.09
CA LEU A 213 22.39 4.22 10.35
C LEU A 213 21.94 2.79 10.03
N ARG A 214 20.98 2.24 10.78
CA ARG A 214 20.37 0.93 10.51
C ARG A 214 19.29 0.97 9.42
N HIS A 215 18.87 2.13 8.96
CA HIS A 215 17.69 2.33 8.11
C HIS A 215 17.99 2.86 6.71
N PHE A 216 19.21 2.61 6.21
CA PHE A 216 19.63 3.01 4.86
C PHE A 216 19.70 1.82 3.91
N TYR A 217 18.82 1.81 2.91
CA TYR A 217 18.78 0.78 1.87
C TYR A 217 19.53 1.25 0.62
N THR A 218 18.87 1.98 -0.27
CA THR A 218 19.43 2.42 -1.56
C THR A 218 19.89 3.87 -1.56
N ASP A 219 19.44 4.67 -0.59
CA ASP A 219 19.73 6.09 -0.49
C ASP A 219 21.10 6.35 0.17
N ILE A 220 22.08 6.69 -0.67
CA ILE A 220 23.47 6.93 -0.26
C ILE A 220 23.63 8.34 0.33
N ASP A 221 22.81 9.30 -0.08
CA ASP A 221 22.97 10.71 0.30
C ASP A 221 22.40 10.95 1.71
N ASN A 222 21.21 10.42 1.99
CA ASN A 222 20.67 10.44 3.35
C ASN A 222 21.58 9.68 4.32
N ARG A 223 22.19 8.58 3.88
CA ARG A 223 23.17 7.86 4.68
C ARG A 223 24.40 8.70 5.01
N ARG A 224 24.92 9.47 4.04
CA ARG A 224 26.05 10.39 4.26
C ARG A 224 25.70 11.43 5.30
N ARG A 225 24.50 12.03 5.23
CA ARG A 225 24.01 13.04 6.19
C ARG A 225 24.13 12.55 7.63
N PHE A 226 23.73 11.32 7.91
CA PHE A 226 23.82 10.74 9.26
C PHE A 226 25.25 10.51 9.73
N VAL A 227 26.13 10.02 8.86
CA VAL A 227 27.56 9.79 9.18
C VAL A 227 28.25 11.11 9.50
N GLU A 228 28.05 12.13 8.66
CA GLU A 228 28.62 13.46 8.87
C GLU A 228 28.09 14.11 10.14
N GLN A 229 26.78 13.97 10.38
CA GLN A 229 26.14 14.51 11.57
C GLN A 229 26.71 13.87 12.84
N LEU A 230 26.84 12.54 12.90
CA LEU A 230 27.51 11.85 14.00
C LEU A 230 28.97 12.28 14.16
N GLY A 231 29.69 12.47 13.05
CA GLY A 231 31.07 12.98 13.06
C GLY A 231 31.17 14.37 13.72
N ARG A 232 30.21 15.25 13.47
CA ARG A 232 30.09 16.58 14.11
C ARG A 232 29.71 16.45 15.59
N THR A 233 28.70 15.64 15.91
CA THR A 233 28.20 15.42 17.28
C THR A 233 29.30 14.91 18.21
N TYR A 234 30.16 14.01 17.73
CA TYR A 234 31.25 13.43 18.52
C TYR A 234 32.58 14.19 18.39
N ARG A 235 32.58 15.44 17.88
CA ARG A 235 33.78 16.31 17.79
C ARG A 235 35.03 15.57 17.30
N ARG A 236 34.95 15.07 16.05
CA ARG A 236 35.88 14.13 15.37
C ARG A 236 35.49 12.67 15.64
N SER A 237 35.30 11.91 14.55
CA SER A 237 34.69 10.57 14.50
C SER A 237 35.24 9.53 15.48
N TYR A 238 36.46 9.73 16.00
CA TYR A 238 37.10 8.77 16.90
C TYR A 238 36.45 8.70 18.29
N ARG A 239 35.87 9.78 18.82
CA ARG A 239 35.28 9.78 20.18
C ARG A 239 34.08 8.83 20.31
N LEU A 240 33.37 8.59 19.20
CA LEU A 240 32.26 7.63 19.16
C LEU A 240 32.72 6.22 19.52
N PHE A 241 33.95 5.82 19.15
CA PHE A 241 34.47 4.49 19.46
C PHE A 241 34.78 4.29 20.95
N PHE A 242 35.10 5.37 21.66
CA PHE A 242 35.41 5.36 23.08
C PHE A 242 34.22 5.66 23.99
N ASP A 243 33.08 6.09 23.43
CA ASP A 243 31.88 6.34 24.21
C ASP A 243 31.32 5.01 24.77
N PRO A 244 31.25 4.82 26.10
CA PRO A 244 30.76 3.60 26.72
C PRO A 244 29.25 3.41 26.55
N THR A 245 28.50 4.47 26.26
CA THR A 245 27.04 4.42 26.05
C THR A 245 26.65 3.85 24.68
N VAL A 246 27.61 3.81 23.74
CA VAL A 246 27.39 3.33 22.38
C VAL A 246 27.68 1.83 22.29
N ARG A 247 26.71 1.06 21.75
CA ARG A 247 26.86 -0.39 21.58
C ARG A 247 27.96 -0.72 20.56
N ILE A 248 28.64 -1.84 20.78
CA ILE A 248 29.68 -2.35 19.86
C ILE A 248 29.14 -2.52 18.44
N SER A 249 27.91 -3.01 18.27
CA SER A 249 27.30 -3.16 16.94
C SER A 249 27.13 -1.83 16.21
N ASP A 250 26.79 -0.75 16.93
CA ASP A 250 26.61 0.59 16.37
C ASP A 250 27.95 1.28 16.10
N LYS A 251 28.97 1.01 16.94
CA LYS A 251 30.37 1.40 16.65
C LYS A 251 30.85 0.77 15.34
N ILE A 252 30.69 -0.54 15.18
CA ILE A 252 31.04 -1.26 13.94
C ILE A 252 30.25 -0.69 12.76
N LEU A 253 28.95 -0.47 12.93
CA LEU A 253 28.09 0.08 11.88
C LEU A 253 28.58 1.46 11.44
N PHE A 254 28.85 2.36 12.38
CA PHE A 254 29.41 3.67 12.09
C PHE A 254 30.77 3.57 11.41
N PHE A 255 31.69 2.72 11.89
CA PHE A 255 33.00 2.51 11.28
C PHE A 255 32.90 2.11 9.81
N VAL A 256 32.08 1.10 9.53
CA VAL A 256 31.88 0.57 8.18
C VAL A 256 31.34 1.66 7.23
N HIS A 257 30.42 2.49 7.72
CA HIS A 257 29.87 3.61 6.95
C HIS A 257 30.88 4.74 6.76
N TRP A 258 31.53 5.16 7.84
CA TRP A 258 32.56 6.19 7.83
C TRP A 258 33.72 5.84 6.91
N PHE A 259 34.21 4.59 6.98
CA PHE A 259 35.27 4.07 6.12
C PHE A 259 34.86 4.10 4.65
N TYR A 260 33.63 3.68 4.33
CA TYR A 260 33.10 3.72 2.97
C TYR A 260 33.11 5.13 2.35
N TYR A 261 32.80 6.18 3.12
CA TYR A 261 32.80 7.57 2.63
C TYR A 261 34.16 8.26 2.70
N LYS A 262 35.12 7.74 3.47
CA LYS A 262 36.49 8.25 3.55
C LYS A 262 37.41 7.68 2.47
N MET A 263 37.06 6.54 1.88
CA MET A 263 37.84 5.95 0.79
C MET A 263 37.70 6.74 -0.52
N PRO A 264 38.77 6.81 -1.35
CA PRO A 264 38.71 7.44 -2.66
C PRO A 264 37.71 6.74 -3.58
N ASP A 265 37.12 7.47 -4.53
CA ASP A 265 36.15 6.90 -5.48
C ASP A 265 36.85 5.92 -6.44
N PHE A 266 36.78 4.62 -6.11
CA PHE A 266 37.38 3.54 -6.89
C PHE A 266 36.85 3.42 -8.32
N ARG A 267 35.78 4.14 -8.69
CA ARG A 267 35.39 4.27 -10.12
C ARG A 267 36.43 5.02 -10.93
N ARG A 268 37.11 6.01 -10.32
CA ARG A 268 38.23 6.73 -10.94
C ARG A 268 39.51 5.89 -11.04
N LEU A 269 39.60 4.80 -10.27
CA LEU A 269 40.75 3.89 -10.21
C LEU A 269 40.51 2.56 -10.96
N ARG A 270 39.49 2.46 -11.83
CA ARG A 270 39.08 1.22 -12.54
C ARG A 270 38.76 0.00 -11.63
N LEU A 271 38.57 0.21 -10.33
CA LEU A 271 38.24 -0.83 -9.33
C LEU A 271 36.76 -0.81 -8.94
N GLY A 272 35.86 -0.66 -9.93
CA GLY A 272 34.42 -0.54 -9.70
C GLY A 272 33.76 -1.76 -9.01
N PHE A 273 34.36 -2.96 -9.15
CA PHE A 273 33.91 -4.17 -8.47
C PHE A 273 34.02 -4.08 -6.94
N PHE A 274 35.11 -3.51 -6.41
CA PHE A 274 35.32 -3.35 -4.96
C PHE A 274 34.27 -2.43 -4.34
N SER A 275 33.97 -1.30 -4.99
CA SER A 275 32.89 -0.39 -4.57
C SER A 275 31.53 -1.10 -4.51
N ARG A 276 31.23 -1.94 -5.51
CA ARG A 276 29.99 -2.73 -5.56
C ARG A 276 29.94 -3.82 -4.47
N ALA A 277 31.04 -4.53 -4.24
CA ALA A 277 31.16 -5.56 -3.21
C ALA A 277 30.99 -4.95 -1.80
N MET A 278 31.67 -3.83 -1.51
CA MET A 278 31.49 -3.09 -0.27
C MET A 278 30.04 -2.62 -0.10
N LYS A 279 29.44 -1.98 -1.11
CA LYS A 279 28.03 -1.55 -1.04
C LYS A 279 27.09 -2.70 -0.70
N LEU A 280 27.31 -3.88 -1.31
CA LEU A 280 26.54 -5.10 -1.00
C LEU A 280 26.83 -5.64 0.40
N GLY A 281 28.08 -5.58 0.88
CA GLY A 281 28.46 -5.97 2.24
C GLY A 281 27.82 -5.09 3.31
N ILE A 282 27.85 -3.76 3.15
CA ILE A 282 27.19 -2.82 4.07
C ILE A 282 25.69 -3.06 4.08
N LEU A 283 25.08 -3.22 2.90
CA LEU A 283 23.66 -3.52 2.78
C LEU A 283 23.33 -4.86 3.47
N GLY A 284 24.15 -5.90 3.26
CA GLY A 284 24.01 -7.20 3.91
C GLY A 284 24.10 -7.12 5.44
N TYR A 285 25.05 -6.35 5.98
CA TYR A 285 25.21 -6.14 7.42
C TYR A 285 24.02 -5.37 8.03
N VAL A 286 23.56 -4.31 7.37
CA VAL A 286 22.35 -3.55 7.77
C VAL A 286 21.12 -4.47 7.79
N TYR A 287 20.92 -5.27 6.74
CA TYR A 287 19.85 -6.27 6.70
C TYR A 287 19.97 -7.29 7.83
N MET A 288 21.19 -7.77 8.13
CA MET A 288 21.42 -8.71 9.22
C MET A 288 21.03 -8.12 10.59
N LEU A 289 21.44 -6.88 10.87
CA LEU A 289 21.09 -6.19 12.12
C LEU A 289 19.58 -6.03 12.28
N ASN A 290 18.88 -5.62 11.22
CA ASN A 290 17.42 -5.48 11.24
C ASN A 290 16.70 -6.85 11.33
N TYR A 291 17.31 -7.92 10.82
CA TYR A 291 16.71 -9.26 10.79
C TYR A 291 16.86 -10.05 12.10
N PHE A 292 17.95 -9.83 12.85
CA PHE A 292 18.25 -10.58 14.08
C PHE A 292 18.04 -9.79 15.37
N ARG A 293 18.00 -8.45 15.32
CA ARG A 293 17.97 -7.58 16.52
C ARG A 293 16.95 -6.44 16.40
N GLY A 294 15.81 -6.71 15.77
CA GLY A 294 14.77 -5.70 15.53
C GLY A 294 14.20 -5.03 16.79
N GLY A 295 14.53 -5.49 18.00
CA GLY A 295 13.79 -5.12 19.21
C GLY A 295 14.44 -4.15 20.22
N GLU A 296 15.74 -3.97 20.26
CA GLU A 296 16.33 -3.43 21.50
C GLU A 296 16.39 -1.88 21.62
N PHE A 297 15.57 -1.09 20.93
CA PHE A 297 15.84 0.36 20.82
C PHE A 297 14.85 1.34 21.47
N PHE A 298 13.57 1.01 21.65
CA PHE A 298 12.60 1.96 22.21
C PHE A 298 12.44 1.81 23.74
N ASP A 299 13.41 2.35 24.49
CA ASP A 299 13.11 2.89 25.83
C ASP A 299 12.60 4.32 25.66
N SER A 300 11.42 4.59 26.21
CA SER A 300 10.67 5.83 25.98
C SER A 300 11.43 7.09 26.40
N GLY A 301 11.60 8.04 25.47
CA GLY A 301 11.99 9.41 25.79
C GLY A 301 10.91 10.17 26.56
N ALA A 302 9.66 9.69 26.56
CA ALA A 302 8.56 10.30 27.30
C ALA A 302 8.81 10.39 28.83
N ALA A 303 9.71 9.59 29.39
CA ALA A 303 10.14 9.73 30.79
C ALA A 303 10.99 10.99 31.04
N SER A 304 11.68 11.54 30.03
CA SER A 304 12.42 12.82 30.13
C SER A 304 11.54 14.05 29.91
N ILE A 305 10.29 13.87 29.47
CA ILE A 305 9.34 14.96 29.14
C ILE A 305 8.29 15.14 30.27
N LYS A 306 8.57 14.69 31.51
CA LYS A 306 7.73 15.02 32.67
C LYS A 306 8.33 16.16 33.50
N ALA A 307 7.43 17.10 33.80
CA ALA A 307 7.50 18.31 34.61
C ALA A 307 8.51 18.36 35.78
N ALA A 308 8.89 19.60 36.11
CA ALA A 308 9.67 20.08 37.25
C ALA A 308 9.72 19.18 38.51
N PRO A 309 10.86 19.16 39.23
CA PRO A 309 11.08 18.25 40.34
C PRO A 309 10.20 18.61 41.54
N ARG A 310 9.44 17.64 42.05
CA ARG A 310 9.07 17.62 43.48
C ARG A 310 10.17 16.87 44.23
N PRO A 311 10.71 17.41 45.34
CA PRO A 311 11.68 16.70 46.14
C PRO A 311 10.95 15.60 46.91
N SER A 312 11.48 14.38 46.84
CA SER A 312 11.25 13.38 47.89
C SER A 312 12.62 12.95 48.42
N PRO A 313 12.86 13.01 49.74
CA PRO A 313 14.12 12.62 50.34
C PRO A 313 14.18 11.10 50.53
N ASN A 314 15.41 10.58 50.44
CA ASN A 314 15.85 9.25 50.87
C ASN A 314 15.49 8.05 50.00
N GLY A 315 16.54 7.40 49.49
CA GLY A 315 16.48 6.04 48.94
C GLY A 315 17.68 5.72 48.07
N LYS A 316 18.80 5.34 48.69
CA LYS A 316 19.96 4.76 48.00
C LYS A 316 19.52 3.50 47.24
N GLY A 317 19.80 3.44 45.94
CA GLY A 317 19.54 2.26 45.11
C GLY A 317 20.33 2.31 43.82
N THR A 318 21.52 1.71 43.84
CA THR A 318 22.39 1.46 42.68
C THR A 318 21.68 0.62 41.62
N LEU A 319 21.45 1.19 40.42
CA LEU A 319 20.98 0.46 39.25
C LEU A 319 22.19 -0.07 38.46
N HIS A 320 22.55 -1.34 38.71
CA HIS A 320 23.31 -2.14 37.76
C HIS A 320 22.37 -2.59 36.63
N GLY A 321 22.74 -2.27 35.39
CA GLY A 321 22.03 -2.72 34.19
C GLY A 321 22.18 -4.22 34.02
N THR A 322 21.13 -4.98 34.35
CA THR A 322 21.01 -6.38 33.96
C THR A 322 20.48 -6.47 32.54
N ALA A 323 21.26 -7.09 31.65
CA ALA A 323 20.83 -7.49 30.32
C ALA A 323 19.48 -8.23 30.40
N ALA A 324 18.47 -7.73 29.68
CA ALA A 324 17.14 -8.33 29.64
C ALA A 324 17.22 -9.76 29.08
N HIS A 325 17.19 -10.76 29.96
CA HIS A 325 16.99 -12.14 29.58
C HIS A 325 15.57 -12.29 29.01
N SER A 326 15.47 -12.37 27.68
CA SER A 326 14.22 -12.71 26.99
C SER A 326 13.65 -14.02 27.54
N SER A 327 12.38 -13.97 27.97
CA SER A 327 11.71 -15.13 28.56
C SER A 327 11.66 -16.33 27.59
N PRO A 328 11.61 -17.59 28.07
CA PRO A 328 11.54 -18.77 27.21
C PRO A 328 10.40 -18.72 26.17
N ARG A 329 9.29 -18.05 26.53
CA ARG A 329 8.12 -17.79 25.67
C ARG A 329 8.46 -16.84 24.52
N GLN A 330 9.25 -15.79 24.77
CA GLN A 330 9.67 -14.80 23.78
C GLN A 330 10.57 -15.41 22.69
N ARG A 331 11.34 -16.46 23.04
CA ARG A 331 12.25 -17.17 22.12
C ARG A 331 11.55 -18.02 21.05
N ARG A 332 10.23 -18.19 21.11
CA ARG A 332 9.43 -19.02 20.18
C ARG A 332 8.49 -18.23 19.26
N ARG A 333 8.54 -16.89 19.25
CA ARG A 333 7.59 -16.07 18.48
C ARG A 333 8.24 -15.42 17.26
N LEU A 334 7.62 -15.65 16.09
CA LEU A 334 7.96 -14.98 14.83
C LEU A 334 6.88 -13.95 14.51
N LEU A 335 7.27 -12.79 14.00
CA LEU A 335 6.34 -11.74 13.58
C LEU A 335 6.43 -11.49 12.09
N ILE A 336 5.29 -11.39 11.42
CA ILE A 336 5.14 -10.92 10.05
C ILE A 336 4.25 -9.67 10.09
N THR A 337 4.70 -8.55 9.55
CA THR A 337 3.88 -7.32 9.46
C THR A 337 3.54 -6.99 8.02
N ARG A 338 2.29 -6.61 7.76
CA ARG A 338 1.83 -6.18 6.43
C ARG A 338 0.69 -5.16 6.57
N ALA A 339 1.02 -3.86 6.57
CA ALA A 339 0.04 -2.78 6.77
C ALA A 339 -0.80 -2.44 5.52
N MET A 340 -0.46 -2.98 4.36
CA MET A 340 -1.11 -2.64 3.07
C MET A 340 -1.27 -3.86 2.17
N GLY A 341 -2.01 -3.69 1.07
CA GLY A 341 -2.13 -4.68 -0.01
C GLY A 341 -3.55 -5.19 -0.20
N GLY A 342 -3.82 -5.75 -1.37
CA GLY A 342 -5.10 -6.36 -1.69
C GLY A 342 -5.23 -7.78 -1.11
N ILE A 343 -6.46 -8.29 -1.05
CA ILE A 343 -6.75 -9.65 -0.57
C ILE A 343 -5.99 -10.71 -1.40
N GLY A 344 -5.83 -10.48 -2.71
CA GLY A 344 -5.02 -11.36 -3.56
C GLY A 344 -3.57 -11.50 -3.12
N ASP A 345 -2.93 -10.40 -2.67
CA ASP A 345 -1.57 -10.44 -2.14
C ASP A 345 -1.47 -11.22 -0.84
N LEU A 346 -2.48 -11.05 0.02
CA LEU A 346 -2.57 -11.78 1.28
C LEU A 346 -2.70 -13.29 1.03
N LEU A 347 -3.55 -13.70 0.08
CA LEU A 347 -3.67 -15.10 -0.33
C LEU A 347 -2.37 -15.64 -0.93
N MET A 348 -1.71 -14.91 -1.83
CA MET A 348 -0.43 -15.31 -2.42
C MET A 348 0.74 -15.38 -1.41
N MET A 349 0.62 -14.74 -0.25
CA MET A 349 1.62 -14.83 0.82
C MET A 349 1.49 -16.11 1.65
N THR A 350 0.28 -16.69 1.74
CA THR A 350 0.00 -17.87 2.58
C THR A 350 0.88 -19.10 2.31
N PRO A 351 1.30 -19.44 1.07
CA PRO A 351 2.17 -20.61 0.86
C PRO A 351 3.56 -20.39 1.47
N GLY A 352 4.07 -19.15 1.40
CA GLY A 352 5.32 -18.77 2.04
C GLY A 352 5.25 -18.81 3.57
N ILE A 353 4.10 -18.42 4.14
CA ILE A 353 3.83 -18.51 5.57
C ILE A 353 3.80 -19.98 6.02
N HIS A 354 3.09 -20.84 5.30
CA HIS A 354 3.04 -22.26 5.60
C HIS A 354 4.44 -22.91 5.54
N ALA A 355 5.22 -22.60 4.49
CA ALA A 355 6.60 -23.06 4.38
C ALA A 355 7.50 -22.52 5.51
N LEU A 356 7.20 -21.33 6.06
CA LEU A 356 7.87 -20.80 7.25
C LEU A 356 7.46 -21.57 8.51
N LYS A 357 6.19 -21.93 8.67
CA LYS A 357 5.71 -22.78 9.77
C LYS A 357 6.38 -24.16 9.75
N GLN A 358 6.49 -24.77 8.57
CA GLN A 358 7.23 -26.02 8.37
C GLN A 358 8.74 -25.88 8.66
N LYS A 359 9.32 -24.71 8.42
CA LYS A 359 10.73 -24.42 8.76
C LYS A 359 10.94 -24.29 10.27
N TYR A 360 9.94 -23.85 11.02
CA TYR A 360 10.00 -23.63 12.46
C TYR A 360 8.75 -24.20 13.17
N PRO A 361 8.58 -25.53 13.23
CA PRO A 361 7.33 -26.16 13.70
C PRO A 361 6.98 -25.79 15.15
N GLY A 362 7.99 -25.70 16.03
CA GLY A 362 7.82 -25.31 17.43
C GLY A 362 7.73 -23.80 17.71
N GLN A 363 7.61 -22.96 16.66
CA GLN A 363 7.45 -21.51 16.80
C GLN A 363 6.05 -21.07 16.39
N GLU A 364 5.51 -20.10 17.12
CA GLU A 364 4.26 -19.42 16.81
C GLU A 364 4.55 -18.28 15.82
N ILE A 365 3.72 -18.17 14.79
CA ILE A 365 3.83 -17.09 13.81
C ILE A 365 2.70 -16.11 14.07
N TYR A 366 3.04 -14.90 14.44
CA TYR A 366 2.11 -13.79 14.58
C TYR A 366 2.07 -13.00 13.28
N LEU A 367 0.88 -12.81 12.74
CA LEU A 367 0.63 -12.05 11.52
C LEU A 367 -0.09 -10.76 11.88
N ALA A 368 0.67 -9.66 11.91
CA ALA A 368 0.16 -8.33 12.18
C ALA A 368 -0.36 -7.67 10.88
N LEU A 369 -1.66 -7.43 10.84
CA LEU A 369 -2.41 -6.87 9.72
C LEU A 369 -3.45 -5.86 10.22
N PRO A 370 -3.96 -4.95 9.37
CA PRO A 370 -5.16 -4.19 9.70
C PRO A 370 -6.35 -5.12 9.97
N LYS A 371 -7.14 -4.84 11.03
CA LYS A 371 -8.29 -5.67 11.45
C LYS A 371 -9.25 -6.06 10.31
N ARG A 372 -9.46 -5.16 9.34
CA ARG A 372 -10.30 -5.42 8.14
C ARG A 372 -9.88 -6.64 7.31
N TYR A 373 -8.66 -7.13 7.46
CA TYR A 373 -8.18 -8.32 6.75
C TYR A 373 -8.17 -9.60 7.61
N PHE A 374 -8.59 -9.54 8.87
CA PHE A 374 -8.59 -10.71 9.76
C PHE A 374 -9.45 -11.84 9.22
N SER A 375 -10.59 -11.48 8.65
CA SER A 375 -11.51 -12.41 8.01
C SER A 375 -10.89 -13.17 6.83
N VAL A 376 -9.77 -12.72 6.25
CA VAL A 376 -9.06 -13.47 5.20
C VAL A 376 -8.27 -14.65 5.77
N PHE A 377 -7.84 -14.57 7.03
CA PHE A 377 -7.00 -15.56 7.70
C PHE A 377 -7.71 -16.31 8.83
N GLN A 378 -8.97 -16.02 9.11
CA GLN A 378 -9.76 -16.76 10.09
C GLN A 378 -9.78 -18.25 9.74
N GLY A 379 -9.52 -19.09 10.75
CA GLY A 379 -9.38 -20.54 10.62
C GLY A 379 -8.00 -21.01 10.15
N ASN A 380 -7.06 -20.13 9.82
CA ASN A 380 -5.72 -20.52 9.36
C ASN A 380 -4.86 -21.04 10.54
N PRO A 381 -4.40 -22.30 10.53
CA PRO A 381 -3.64 -22.89 11.63
C PRO A 381 -2.17 -22.45 11.67
N ASP A 382 -1.67 -21.78 10.63
CA ASP A 382 -0.27 -21.39 10.53
C ASP A 382 0.03 -20.09 11.30
N VAL A 383 -0.99 -19.28 11.64
CA VAL A 383 -0.80 -17.92 12.17
C VAL A 383 -1.73 -17.55 13.32
N THR A 384 -1.26 -16.67 14.19
CA THR A 384 -2.05 -15.92 15.17
C THR A 384 -2.16 -14.47 14.70
N LEU A 385 -3.39 -13.95 14.61
CA LEU A 385 -3.63 -12.60 14.11
C LEU A 385 -3.39 -11.54 15.18
N VAL A 386 -2.77 -10.44 14.78
CA VAL A 386 -2.52 -9.26 15.63
C VAL A 386 -2.96 -8.03 14.88
N ASP A 387 -3.61 -7.10 15.58
CA ASP A 387 -4.01 -5.83 14.99
C ASP A 387 -2.79 -4.93 14.89
N ILE A 388 -2.36 -4.65 13.66
CA ILE A 388 -1.17 -3.81 13.41
C ILE A 388 -1.39 -2.35 13.81
N GLU A 389 -2.65 -1.91 13.91
CA GLU A 389 -3.00 -0.52 14.23
C GLU A 389 -3.17 -0.31 15.74
N ASN A 390 -3.14 -1.38 16.54
CA ASN A 390 -3.22 -1.30 18.00
C ASN A 390 -2.04 -0.49 18.56
N GLY A 391 -2.35 0.53 19.38
CA GLY A 391 -1.35 1.41 19.99
C GLY A 391 -0.36 0.67 20.91
N ASP A 392 -0.78 -0.44 21.51
CA ASP A 392 0.06 -1.25 22.39
C ASP A 392 0.87 -2.33 21.64
N PHE A 393 0.81 -2.34 20.30
CA PHE A 393 1.52 -3.33 19.51
C PHE A 393 3.04 -3.10 19.54
N ASP A 394 3.72 -3.93 20.32
CA ASP A 394 5.18 -3.93 20.43
C ASP A 394 5.82 -5.01 19.55
N PHE A 395 6.32 -4.61 18.38
CA PHE A 395 7.06 -5.49 17.48
C PHE A 395 8.40 -5.97 18.05
N THR A 396 8.92 -5.30 19.09
CA THR A 396 10.20 -5.65 19.73
C THR A 396 10.09 -6.89 20.62
N ALA A 397 8.87 -7.22 21.04
CA ALA A 397 8.58 -8.42 21.83
C ALA A 397 8.82 -9.74 21.07
N TYR A 398 9.11 -9.71 19.77
CA TYR A 398 9.25 -10.90 18.92
C TYR A 398 10.72 -11.22 18.62
N ARG A 399 11.06 -12.51 18.64
CA ARG A 399 12.44 -12.98 18.37
C ARG A 399 12.93 -12.59 16.98
N ARG A 400 12.04 -12.64 15.98
CA ARG A 400 12.36 -12.30 14.60
C ARG A 400 11.17 -11.63 13.95
N TRP A 401 11.46 -10.58 13.20
CA TRP A 401 10.47 -9.78 12.50
C TRP A 401 10.70 -9.79 10.99
N PHE A 402 9.66 -10.15 10.24
CA PHE A 402 9.57 -10.09 8.79
C PHE A 402 8.65 -8.93 8.39
N ASN A 403 9.24 -7.77 8.11
CA ASN A 403 8.47 -6.64 7.62
C ASN A 403 8.17 -6.79 6.13
N LEU A 404 6.90 -6.99 5.79
CA LEU A 404 6.39 -7.06 4.42
C LEU A 404 5.52 -5.86 4.06
N THR A 405 5.44 -4.81 4.89
CA THR A 405 4.63 -3.60 4.61
C THR A 405 5.11 -2.88 3.35
N ASP A 406 6.40 -2.58 3.25
CA ASP A 406 7.05 -2.30 1.95
C ASP A 406 7.00 -3.58 1.10
N CYS A 407 6.09 -3.59 0.13
CA CYS A 407 5.71 -4.78 -0.61
C CYS A 407 6.90 -5.36 -1.39
N PRO A 408 7.43 -6.55 -1.01
CA PRO A 408 8.56 -7.13 -1.72
C PRO A 408 8.22 -7.48 -3.16
N ALA A 409 6.97 -7.88 -3.43
CA ALA A 409 6.48 -8.18 -4.76
C ALA A 409 6.49 -6.93 -5.65
N ALA A 410 5.86 -5.85 -5.20
CA ALA A 410 5.82 -4.59 -5.96
C ALA A 410 7.23 -4.06 -6.27
N ARG A 411 8.15 -4.14 -5.30
CA ARG A 411 9.55 -3.71 -5.49
C ARG A 411 10.31 -4.57 -6.51
N VAL A 412 10.13 -5.89 -6.47
CA VAL A 412 10.81 -6.78 -7.42
C VAL A 412 10.23 -6.60 -8.82
N GLU A 413 8.90 -6.48 -8.93
CA GLU A 413 8.20 -6.24 -10.18
C GLU A 413 8.63 -4.90 -10.81
N SER A 414 8.55 -3.78 -10.08
CA SER A 414 8.93 -2.47 -10.60
C SER A 414 10.38 -2.41 -11.07
N ARG A 415 11.29 -3.12 -10.39
CA ARG A 415 12.71 -3.16 -10.75
C ARG A 415 13.02 -4.07 -11.94
N THR A 416 12.21 -5.10 -12.18
CA THR A 416 12.49 -6.13 -13.20
C THR A 416 11.53 -6.10 -14.38
N ALA A 417 10.49 -5.26 -14.31
CA ALA A 417 9.58 -5.01 -15.42
C ALA A 417 10.35 -4.51 -16.67
N PRO A 418 9.94 -4.94 -17.87
CA PRO A 418 8.80 -5.83 -18.15
C PRO A 418 9.11 -7.33 -17.99
N ARG A 419 10.37 -7.72 -17.74
CA ARG A 419 10.84 -9.12 -17.71
C ARG A 419 10.79 -9.75 -16.30
N VAL A 420 9.62 -9.71 -15.66
CA VAL A 420 9.41 -10.30 -14.33
C VAL A 420 9.37 -11.83 -14.45
N LYS A 421 10.41 -12.51 -13.92
CA LYS A 421 10.52 -13.98 -13.97
C LYS A 421 9.96 -14.72 -12.75
N LYS A 422 9.92 -14.07 -11.60
CA LYS A 422 9.52 -14.70 -10.32
C LYS A 422 8.04 -14.47 -10.06
N THR A 423 7.34 -15.47 -9.55
CA THR A 423 5.94 -15.32 -9.13
C THR A 423 5.87 -14.54 -7.81
N ARG A 424 4.75 -13.88 -7.53
CA ARG A 424 4.54 -13.19 -6.23
C ARG A 424 4.68 -14.16 -5.05
N ILE A 425 4.18 -15.40 -5.20
CA ILE A 425 4.31 -16.47 -4.19
C ILE A 425 5.79 -16.74 -3.89
N GLU A 426 6.62 -16.87 -4.92
CA GLU A 426 8.06 -17.07 -4.75
C GLU A 426 8.74 -15.87 -4.07
N ILE A 427 8.35 -14.64 -4.45
CA ILE A 427 8.91 -13.41 -3.88
C ILE A 427 8.55 -13.28 -2.38
N PHE A 428 7.30 -13.55 -2.00
CA PHE A 428 6.87 -13.55 -0.60
C PHE A 428 7.59 -14.63 0.21
N ALA A 429 7.65 -15.86 -0.28
CA ALA A 429 8.35 -16.96 0.39
C ALA A 429 9.84 -16.63 0.63
N ARG A 430 10.53 -16.07 -0.39
CA ARG A 430 11.93 -15.62 -0.25
C ARG A 430 12.09 -14.52 0.79
N SER A 431 11.12 -13.61 0.89
CA SER A 431 11.11 -12.51 1.86
C SER A 431 10.88 -13.00 3.29
N LEU A 432 10.17 -14.12 3.44
CA LEU A 432 10.04 -14.88 4.70
C LEU A 432 11.26 -15.78 5.00
N GLY A 433 12.31 -15.73 4.19
CA GLY A 433 13.53 -16.53 4.39
C GLY A 433 13.38 -18.00 3.99
N VAL A 434 12.40 -18.35 3.17
CA VAL A 434 12.26 -19.66 2.51
C VAL A 434 13.08 -19.65 1.23
N ARG A 435 14.12 -20.49 1.15
CA ARG A 435 15.12 -20.51 0.05
C ARG A 435 15.55 -21.95 -0.26
N GLY A 436 16.29 -22.12 -1.36
CA GLY A 436 16.94 -23.39 -1.72
C GLY A 436 15.95 -24.53 -1.94
N LEU A 437 16.28 -25.72 -1.43
CA LEU A 437 15.46 -26.93 -1.56
C LEU A 437 14.04 -26.72 -1.01
N ARG A 438 13.90 -26.03 0.13
CA ARG A 438 12.59 -25.75 0.74
C ARG A 438 11.71 -24.89 -0.15
N LEU A 439 12.29 -23.89 -0.83
CA LEU A 439 11.53 -23.08 -1.80
C LEU A 439 11.10 -23.91 -3.00
N ARG A 440 11.91 -24.88 -3.46
CA ARG A 440 11.55 -25.77 -4.57
C ARG A 440 10.41 -26.71 -4.19
N ALA A 441 10.51 -27.33 -3.01
CA ALA A 441 9.60 -28.34 -2.50
C ALA A 441 8.33 -27.80 -1.83
N MET A 442 8.22 -26.50 -1.54
CA MET A 442 7.03 -25.96 -0.88
C MET A 442 5.79 -26.13 -1.77
N ASN A 443 4.66 -26.42 -1.13
CA ASN A 443 3.35 -26.29 -1.77
C ASN A 443 3.11 -24.81 -2.10
N ARG A 444 2.80 -24.51 -3.36
CA ARG A 444 2.57 -23.15 -3.86
C ARG A 444 1.10 -22.77 -3.95
N ARG A 445 0.18 -23.69 -3.63
CA ARG A 445 -1.26 -23.42 -3.62
C ARG A 445 -1.59 -22.43 -2.49
N PRO A 446 -2.25 -21.29 -2.78
CA PRO A 446 -2.79 -20.40 -1.75
C PRO A 446 -3.68 -21.17 -0.76
N ARG A 447 -3.70 -20.75 0.50
CA ARG A 447 -4.45 -21.41 1.58
C ARG A 447 -5.52 -20.46 2.10
N TYR A 448 -6.76 -20.91 2.06
CA TYR A 448 -7.92 -20.22 2.63
C TYR A 448 -8.81 -21.26 3.31
N PHE A 449 -9.41 -20.89 4.45
CA PHE A 449 -10.17 -21.81 5.30
C PHE A 449 -11.55 -21.22 5.56
N LEU A 450 -12.60 -21.96 5.20
CA LEU A 450 -13.98 -21.65 5.57
C LEU A 450 -14.23 -22.09 7.02
N SER A 451 -14.93 -21.27 7.79
CA SER A 451 -15.49 -21.67 9.08
C SER A 451 -16.71 -22.57 8.86
N GLU A 452 -17.21 -23.21 9.93
CA GLU A 452 -18.48 -23.93 9.84
C GLU A 452 -19.64 -22.98 9.49
N GLU A 453 -19.67 -21.77 10.07
CA GLU A 453 -20.64 -20.72 9.72
C GLU A 453 -20.62 -20.37 8.22
N ASP A 454 -19.43 -20.25 7.61
CA ASP A 454 -19.33 -19.97 6.17
C ASP A 454 -19.91 -21.12 5.34
N LYS A 455 -19.65 -22.37 5.74
CA LYS A 455 -20.15 -23.56 5.04
C LYS A 455 -21.66 -23.67 5.17
N GLU A 456 -22.21 -23.46 6.36
CA GLU A 456 -23.64 -23.45 6.64
C GLU A 456 -24.35 -22.36 5.83
N PHE A 457 -23.79 -21.15 5.81
CA PHE A 457 -24.29 -20.06 4.96
C PHE A 457 -24.31 -20.46 3.48
N GLY A 458 -23.21 -21.04 2.99
CA GLY A 458 -23.10 -21.48 1.61
C GLY A 458 -24.08 -22.58 1.24
N GLU A 459 -24.32 -23.54 2.13
CA GLU A 459 -25.29 -24.63 1.94
C GLU A 459 -26.73 -24.10 1.93
N LYS A 460 -27.09 -23.28 2.91
CA LYS A 460 -28.41 -22.65 2.99
C LYS A 460 -28.72 -21.84 1.72
N PHE A 461 -27.79 -21.00 1.30
CA PHE A 461 -27.93 -20.24 0.05
C PHE A 461 -28.12 -21.15 -1.17
N TRP A 462 -27.37 -22.26 -1.23
CA TRP A 462 -27.47 -23.23 -2.32
C TRP A 462 -28.84 -23.88 -2.41
N GLN A 463 -29.42 -24.23 -1.25
CA GLN A 463 -30.75 -24.84 -1.14
C GLN A 463 -31.86 -23.85 -1.49
N GLU A 464 -31.82 -22.64 -0.91
CA GLU A 464 -32.83 -21.58 -1.14
C GLU A 464 -32.92 -21.18 -2.62
N ASN A 465 -31.80 -21.23 -3.35
CA ASN A 465 -31.75 -20.88 -4.76
C ASN A 465 -31.83 -22.09 -5.70
N GLY A 466 -32.06 -23.30 -5.16
CA GLY A 466 -32.21 -24.53 -5.94
C GLY A 466 -31.02 -24.79 -6.87
N LEU A 467 -29.79 -24.62 -6.36
CA LEU A 467 -28.54 -24.70 -7.14
C LEU A 467 -27.92 -26.11 -7.14
N ALA A 468 -28.48 -27.05 -6.38
CA ALA A 468 -28.00 -28.42 -6.31
C ALA A 468 -28.06 -29.09 -7.70
N GLY A 469 -26.96 -29.71 -8.13
CA GLY A 469 -26.84 -30.41 -9.42
C GLY A 469 -26.78 -29.51 -10.66
N LYS A 470 -26.92 -28.18 -10.53
CA LYS A 470 -26.80 -27.24 -11.65
C LYS A 470 -25.33 -26.88 -11.90
N PRO A 471 -24.93 -26.63 -13.17
CA PRO A 471 -23.61 -26.09 -13.46
C PRO A 471 -23.60 -24.58 -13.15
N VAL A 472 -22.95 -24.19 -12.06
CA VAL A 472 -22.90 -22.83 -11.55
C VAL A 472 -21.55 -22.18 -11.85
N ILE A 473 -21.56 -21.05 -12.55
CA ILE A 473 -20.37 -20.28 -12.91
C ILE A 473 -20.32 -18.99 -12.09
N GLY A 474 -19.21 -18.78 -11.38
CA GLY A 474 -18.95 -17.53 -10.68
C GLY A 474 -18.27 -16.51 -11.60
N VAL A 475 -18.77 -15.28 -11.64
CA VAL A 475 -18.16 -14.19 -12.43
C VAL A 475 -17.94 -12.98 -11.54
N GLN A 476 -16.70 -12.53 -11.40
CA GLN A 476 -16.40 -11.24 -10.77
C GLN A 476 -16.44 -10.12 -11.81
N LEU A 477 -17.28 -9.11 -11.59
CA LEU A 477 -17.45 -8.00 -12.54
C LEU A 477 -16.27 -7.02 -12.53
N HIS A 478 -15.93 -6.50 -11.35
CA HIS A 478 -14.95 -5.42 -11.19
C HIS A 478 -13.81 -5.81 -10.25
N ALA A 479 -12.64 -5.28 -10.54
CA ALA A 479 -11.49 -5.29 -9.64
C ALA A 479 -11.51 -4.06 -8.71
N ASP A 480 -10.60 -4.03 -7.73
CA ASP A 480 -10.41 -2.86 -6.87
C ASP A 480 -9.82 -1.67 -7.65
N GLU A 481 -8.98 -1.97 -8.65
CA GLU A 481 -8.33 -0.98 -9.52
C GLU A 481 -8.97 -1.04 -10.92
N VAL A 482 -9.58 0.07 -11.34
CA VAL A 482 -10.44 0.19 -12.54
C VAL A 482 -9.70 -0.18 -13.82
N TYR A 483 -8.38 0.02 -13.86
CA TYR A 483 -7.59 -0.34 -15.02
C TYR A 483 -7.55 -1.85 -15.30
N ARG A 484 -7.98 -2.70 -14.37
CA ARG A 484 -8.05 -4.16 -14.52
C ARG A 484 -9.46 -4.66 -14.85
N ASP A 485 -10.45 -3.77 -14.88
CA ASP A 485 -11.83 -4.14 -15.19
C ASP A 485 -11.95 -4.66 -16.63
N TYR A 486 -12.84 -5.63 -16.82
CA TYR A 486 -13.16 -6.16 -18.14
C TYR A 486 -14.41 -5.45 -18.69
N PRO A 487 -14.29 -4.58 -19.72
CA PRO A 487 -15.41 -3.75 -20.18
C PRO A 487 -16.62 -4.54 -20.71
N HIS A 488 -16.42 -5.78 -21.15
CA HIS A 488 -17.48 -6.63 -21.71
C HIS A 488 -18.05 -7.62 -20.69
N ALA A 489 -17.84 -7.40 -19.39
CA ALA A 489 -18.30 -8.31 -18.34
C ALA A 489 -19.81 -8.58 -18.37
N GLN A 490 -20.65 -7.55 -18.57
CA GLN A 490 -22.11 -7.75 -18.66
C GLN A 490 -22.52 -8.58 -19.88
N GLN A 491 -21.86 -8.36 -21.02
CA GLN A 491 -22.09 -9.16 -22.24
C GLN A 491 -21.69 -10.62 -22.02
N LEU A 492 -20.57 -10.85 -21.34
CA LEU A 492 -20.13 -12.19 -20.96
C LEU A 492 -21.16 -12.88 -20.05
N VAL A 493 -21.63 -12.20 -19.00
CA VAL A 493 -22.68 -12.72 -18.10
C VAL A 493 -23.94 -13.09 -18.88
N ARG A 494 -24.40 -12.22 -19.78
CA ARG A 494 -25.57 -12.50 -20.64
C ARG A 494 -25.39 -13.77 -21.48
N LYS A 495 -24.20 -13.99 -22.03
CA LYS A 495 -23.90 -15.18 -22.84
C LYS A 495 -23.85 -16.44 -21.98
N LEU A 496 -23.21 -16.37 -20.81
CA LEU A 496 -23.13 -17.49 -19.88
C LEU A 496 -24.51 -17.92 -19.36
N SER A 497 -25.40 -16.96 -19.09
CA SER A 497 -26.71 -17.23 -18.49
C SER A 497 -27.67 -18.01 -19.42
N GLN A 498 -27.30 -18.13 -20.70
CA GLN A 498 -28.02 -18.95 -21.69
C GLN A 498 -27.80 -20.45 -21.48
N SER A 499 -26.70 -20.85 -20.85
CA SER A 499 -26.30 -22.25 -20.69
C SER A 499 -26.03 -22.65 -19.24
N TYR A 500 -25.80 -21.68 -18.36
CA TYR A 500 -25.38 -21.89 -16.98
C TYR A 500 -26.19 -21.04 -16.01
N THR A 501 -26.22 -21.45 -14.73
CA THR A 501 -26.58 -20.52 -13.65
C THR A 501 -25.35 -19.69 -13.31
N VAL A 502 -25.49 -18.37 -13.24
CA VAL A 502 -24.36 -17.44 -13.06
C VAL A 502 -24.50 -16.71 -11.74
N LEU A 503 -23.51 -16.85 -10.85
CA LEU A 503 -23.36 -16.02 -9.67
C LEU A 503 -22.44 -14.85 -10.01
N VAL A 504 -22.93 -13.63 -9.88
CA VAL A 504 -22.19 -12.42 -10.27
C VAL A 504 -21.75 -11.70 -9.01
N PHE A 505 -20.43 -11.60 -8.81
CA PHE A 505 -19.82 -11.06 -7.61
C PHE A 505 -19.28 -9.65 -7.81
N ASP A 506 -19.56 -8.77 -6.84
CA ASP A 506 -18.98 -7.44 -6.75
C ASP A 506 -18.92 -6.97 -5.29
N ALA A 507 -18.01 -6.03 -5.01
CA ALA A 507 -17.93 -5.36 -3.71
C ALA A 507 -18.86 -4.13 -3.64
N LYS A 508 -19.44 -3.70 -4.77
CA LYS A 508 -20.39 -2.60 -4.88
C LYS A 508 -21.73 -3.11 -5.41
N PRO A 509 -22.85 -2.42 -5.13
CA PRO A 509 -24.14 -2.73 -5.74
C PRO A 509 -24.05 -2.88 -7.27
N ILE A 510 -24.60 -3.97 -7.79
CA ILE A 510 -24.53 -4.32 -9.21
C ILE A 510 -25.71 -3.72 -9.95
N ASN A 511 -25.42 -2.68 -10.75
CA ASN A 511 -26.38 -2.11 -11.69
C ASN A 511 -26.32 -2.85 -13.03
N GLY A 512 -27.45 -3.38 -13.51
CA GLY A 512 -27.53 -4.24 -14.70
C GLY A 512 -27.31 -5.72 -14.38
N CYS A 513 -27.00 -6.55 -15.39
CA CYS A 513 -26.96 -8.01 -15.27
C CYS A 513 -28.31 -8.66 -14.89
N ASP A 514 -29.42 -8.01 -15.21
CA ASP A 514 -30.79 -8.52 -15.00
C ASP A 514 -31.17 -9.52 -16.10
N PHE A 515 -30.55 -10.70 -16.07
CA PHE A 515 -30.81 -11.78 -17.02
C PHE A 515 -31.41 -13.00 -16.31
N THR A 516 -32.10 -13.86 -17.06
CA THR A 516 -32.53 -15.16 -16.55
C THR A 516 -31.32 -15.99 -16.11
N ASN A 517 -31.47 -16.78 -15.04
CA ASN A 517 -30.41 -17.60 -14.44
C ASN A 517 -29.21 -16.84 -13.86
N VAL A 518 -29.33 -15.54 -13.60
CA VAL A 518 -28.31 -14.73 -12.93
C VAL A 518 -28.73 -14.40 -11.50
N ILE A 519 -27.81 -14.60 -10.55
CA ILE A 519 -27.99 -14.18 -9.15
C ILE A 519 -26.87 -13.20 -8.80
N LYS A 520 -27.25 -12.01 -8.33
CA LYS A 520 -26.33 -10.93 -7.99
C LYS A 520 -25.86 -11.07 -6.54
N ILE A 521 -24.55 -11.00 -6.33
CA ILE A 521 -23.88 -11.12 -5.05
C ILE A 521 -23.09 -9.83 -4.81
N ASP A 522 -23.79 -8.78 -4.37
CA ASP A 522 -23.26 -7.40 -4.37
C ASP A 522 -23.30 -6.69 -3.00
N SER A 523 -23.68 -7.42 -1.96
CA SER A 523 -23.89 -6.89 -0.60
C SER A 523 -23.37 -7.83 0.49
N LEU A 524 -22.51 -8.79 0.15
CA LEU A 524 -21.99 -9.78 1.09
C LEU A 524 -20.60 -9.43 1.61
N GLY A 525 -20.33 -9.83 2.85
CA GLY A 525 -18.98 -9.83 3.38
C GLY A 525 -18.07 -10.77 2.57
N ILE A 526 -16.76 -10.50 2.56
CA ILE A 526 -15.81 -11.27 1.74
C ILE A 526 -15.85 -12.78 2.03
N ARG A 527 -16.06 -13.20 3.28
CA ARG A 527 -16.10 -14.62 3.65
C ARG A 527 -17.34 -15.31 3.06
N GLN A 528 -18.50 -14.69 3.18
CA GLN A 528 -19.74 -15.17 2.57
C GLN A 528 -19.61 -15.26 1.05
N ALA A 529 -19.08 -14.22 0.39
CA ALA A 529 -18.82 -14.24 -1.05
C ALA A 529 -17.86 -15.38 -1.44
N PHE A 530 -16.81 -15.61 -0.65
CA PHE A 530 -15.86 -16.70 -0.87
C PHE A 530 -16.47 -18.08 -0.60
N ALA A 531 -17.38 -18.20 0.37
CA ALA A 531 -18.12 -19.42 0.64
C ALA A 531 -18.99 -19.82 -0.56
N LEU A 532 -19.73 -18.87 -1.13
CA LEU A 532 -20.51 -19.10 -2.36
C LEU A 532 -19.61 -19.43 -3.55
N ALA A 533 -18.56 -18.64 -3.76
CA ALA A 533 -17.61 -18.86 -4.86
C ALA A 533 -16.91 -20.23 -4.75
N SER A 534 -16.67 -20.73 -3.52
CA SER A 534 -16.02 -22.03 -3.31
C SER A 534 -16.82 -23.23 -3.82
N ARG A 535 -18.13 -23.03 -4.05
CA ARG A 535 -19.08 -24.05 -4.52
C ARG A 535 -19.34 -23.97 -6.03
N CYS A 536 -18.84 -22.93 -6.71
CA CYS A 536 -18.98 -22.80 -8.16
C CYS A 536 -18.17 -23.88 -8.90
N ASN A 537 -18.68 -24.33 -10.05
CA ASN A 537 -18.00 -25.29 -10.91
C ASN A 537 -16.80 -24.65 -11.64
N ALA A 538 -16.87 -23.35 -11.90
CA ALA A 538 -15.75 -22.55 -12.41
C ALA A 538 -15.89 -21.08 -12.02
N ILE A 539 -14.77 -20.34 -12.06
CA ILE A 539 -14.71 -18.91 -11.77
C ILE A 539 -14.08 -18.15 -12.94
N ILE A 540 -14.72 -17.06 -13.36
CA ILE A 540 -14.14 -16.08 -14.29
C ILE A 540 -13.90 -14.77 -13.53
N ALA A 541 -12.67 -14.27 -13.56
CA ALA A 541 -12.33 -13.06 -12.81
C ALA A 541 -11.19 -12.27 -13.49
N PRO A 542 -11.18 -10.93 -13.34
CA PRO A 542 -10.00 -10.12 -13.67
C PRO A 542 -8.83 -10.41 -12.70
N ASP A 543 -7.68 -9.76 -12.90
CA ASP A 543 -6.50 -9.83 -11.98
C ASP A 543 -6.84 -9.31 -10.56
N SER A 544 -7.47 -10.18 -9.76
CA SER A 544 -8.12 -9.88 -8.48
C SER A 544 -8.03 -11.05 -7.48
N ALA A 545 -8.67 -10.88 -6.32
CA ALA A 545 -8.71 -11.89 -5.26
C ALA A 545 -9.37 -13.23 -5.67
N PHE A 546 -10.39 -13.23 -6.54
CA PHE A 546 -11.12 -14.45 -6.90
C PHE A 546 -10.27 -15.44 -7.69
N VAL A 547 -9.31 -14.97 -8.49
CA VAL A 547 -8.34 -15.86 -9.18
C VAL A 547 -7.52 -16.66 -8.16
N HIS A 548 -7.10 -16.01 -7.08
CA HIS A 548 -6.31 -16.64 -6.02
C HIS A 548 -7.16 -17.53 -5.11
N LEU A 549 -8.42 -17.18 -4.90
CA LEU A 549 -9.40 -18.02 -4.21
C LEU A 549 -9.66 -19.31 -5.00
N ALA A 550 -9.90 -19.21 -6.30
CA ALA A 550 -10.12 -20.37 -7.17
C ALA A 550 -8.93 -21.34 -7.08
N ALA A 551 -7.71 -20.81 -7.11
CA ALA A 551 -6.50 -21.60 -6.86
C ALA A 551 -6.48 -22.23 -5.45
N ALA A 552 -6.92 -21.51 -4.42
CA ALA A 552 -6.98 -22.02 -3.05
C ALA A 552 -7.92 -23.21 -2.91
N PHE A 553 -9.05 -23.23 -3.64
CA PHE A 553 -10.02 -24.33 -3.64
C PHE A 553 -9.83 -25.34 -4.78
N ASN A 554 -8.87 -25.13 -5.68
CA ASN A 554 -8.67 -25.92 -6.89
C ASN A 554 -9.92 -25.94 -7.79
N ILE A 555 -10.56 -24.78 -7.92
CA ILE A 555 -11.70 -24.54 -8.80
C ILE A 555 -11.16 -24.12 -10.17
N PRO A 556 -11.68 -24.66 -11.28
CA PRO A 556 -11.37 -24.20 -12.63
C PRO A 556 -11.54 -22.68 -12.76
N CYS A 557 -10.54 -22.00 -13.32
CA CYS A 557 -10.55 -20.55 -13.40
C CYS A 557 -10.10 -20.04 -14.77
N VAL A 558 -10.90 -19.14 -15.35
CA VAL A 558 -10.49 -18.32 -16.50
C VAL A 558 -10.16 -16.92 -15.97
N ALA A 559 -8.87 -16.59 -15.93
CA ALA A 559 -8.40 -15.33 -15.36
C ALA A 559 -8.05 -14.31 -16.46
N LEU A 560 -8.61 -13.11 -16.37
CA LEU A 560 -8.45 -12.05 -17.37
C LEU A 560 -7.35 -11.09 -16.97
N PHE A 561 -6.33 -10.96 -17.82
CA PHE A 561 -5.16 -10.11 -17.59
C PHE A 561 -4.95 -9.09 -18.71
N GLY A 562 -4.44 -7.93 -18.31
CA GLY A 562 -4.10 -6.83 -19.21
C GLY A 562 -2.71 -6.29 -18.90
N PRO A 563 -2.56 -5.17 -18.17
CA PRO A 563 -1.24 -4.59 -17.93
C PRO A 563 -0.24 -5.48 -17.17
N ILE A 564 -0.73 -6.38 -16.32
CA ILE A 564 0.07 -7.31 -15.53
C ILE A 564 0.19 -8.64 -16.28
N ASP A 565 1.38 -9.26 -16.25
CA ASP A 565 1.58 -10.57 -16.87
C ASP A 565 0.83 -11.68 -16.09
N GLY A 566 -0.23 -12.23 -16.70
CA GLY A 566 -0.97 -13.36 -16.13
C GLY A 566 -0.08 -14.56 -15.80
N ARG A 567 0.94 -14.83 -16.62
CA ARG A 567 1.90 -15.91 -16.38
C ARG A 567 2.62 -15.74 -15.05
N ALA A 568 3.04 -14.51 -14.72
CA ALA A 568 3.74 -14.25 -13.46
C ALA A 568 2.83 -14.42 -12.23
N ARG A 569 1.50 -14.33 -12.41
CA ARG A 569 0.49 -14.41 -11.35
C ARG A 569 -0.10 -15.79 -11.14
N THR A 570 -0.24 -16.56 -12.21
CA THR A 570 -0.98 -17.83 -12.20
C THR A 570 -0.14 -19.04 -12.57
N LYS A 571 1.17 -18.90 -12.79
CA LYS A 571 2.08 -20.03 -13.09
C LYS A 571 1.94 -21.21 -12.13
N ASP A 572 1.63 -20.96 -10.87
CA ASP A 572 1.53 -21.96 -9.82
C ASP A 572 0.09 -22.51 -9.66
N TYR A 573 -0.85 -22.15 -10.54
CA TYR A 573 -2.28 -22.51 -10.47
C TYR A 573 -2.63 -23.50 -11.60
N PRO A 574 -2.68 -24.81 -11.32
CA PRO A 574 -2.80 -25.83 -12.37
C PRO A 574 -4.15 -25.77 -13.12
N ARG A 575 -5.24 -25.42 -12.43
CA ARG A 575 -6.58 -25.29 -13.02
C ARG A 575 -6.94 -23.84 -13.38
N CYS A 576 -5.94 -23.02 -13.72
CA CYS A 576 -6.15 -21.64 -14.10
C CYS A 576 -5.60 -21.39 -15.51
N THR A 577 -6.50 -21.06 -16.42
CA THR A 577 -6.15 -20.56 -17.75
C THR A 577 -6.21 -19.03 -17.71
N TYR A 578 -5.08 -18.36 -17.99
CA TYR A 578 -5.07 -16.90 -18.13
C TYR A 578 -5.28 -16.48 -19.58
N LEU A 579 -6.04 -15.41 -19.80
CA LEU A 579 -6.27 -14.80 -21.11
C LEU A 579 -5.79 -13.35 -21.10
N ASP A 580 -5.18 -12.92 -22.20
CA ASP A 580 -4.77 -11.53 -22.43
C ASP A 580 -4.71 -11.20 -23.93
N ALA A 581 -4.37 -9.94 -24.22
CA ALA A 581 -4.27 -9.38 -25.56
C ALA A 581 -2.85 -9.34 -26.13
N ARG A 582 -1.89 -10.16 -25.66
CA ARG A 582 -0.51 -10.15 -26.19
C ARG A 582 -0.41 -10.51 -27.67
N ALA A 583 -1.35 -11.31 -28.18
CA ALA A 583 -1.39 -11.69 -29.59
C ALA A 583 -1.72 -10.50 -30.52
N THR A 584 -2.38 -9.45 -29.99
CA THR A 584 -2.82 -8.28 -30.77
C THR A 584 -2.13 -6.98 -30.35
N LEU A 585 -1.59 -6.90 -29.12
CA LEU A 585 -0.99 -5.70 -28.55
C LEU A 585 0.41 -5.97 -27.97
N ASN A 586 1.44 -5.46 -28.66
CA ASN A 586 2.85 -5.63 -28.28
C ASN A 586 3.25 -4.99 -26.94
N CYS A 587 2.46 -4.04 -26.43
CA CYS A 587 2.74 -3.39 -25.15
C CYS A 587 2.39 -4.27 -23.93
N VAL A 588 1.73 -5.40 -24.13
CA VAL A 588 1.29 -6.29 -23.04
C VAL A 588 2.41 -7.29 -22.72
N PRO A 589 2.84 -7.44 -21.45
CA PRO A 589 2.46 -6.67 -20.26
C PRO A 589 3.24 -5.35 -20.15
N CYS A 590 2.56 -4.25 -19.79
CA CYS A 590 3.20 -2.94 -19.60
C CYS A 590 3.54 -2.63 -18.13
N TRP A 591 3.07 -3.46 -17.19
CA TRP A 591 3.29 -3.34 -15.75
C TRP A 591 2.91 -1.99 -15.14
N ARG A 592 1.96 -1.27 -15.77
CA ARG A 592 1.42 -0.02 -15.22
C ARG A 592 0.52 -0.29 -14.00
N ASN A 593 0.34 0.74 -13.18
CA ASN A 593 -0.56 0.75 -12.03
C ASN A 593 -1.67 1.79 -12.24
N GLU A 594 -2.54 1.97 -11.23
CA GLU A 594 -3.69 2.89 -11.27
C GLU A 594 -3.29 4.36 -11.48
N THR A 595 -2.07 4.76 -11.09
CA THR A 595 -1.59 6.14 -11.25
C THR A 595 -0.90 6.40 -12.60
N LEU A 596 -0.56 5.35 -13.35
CA LEU A 596 0.09 5.45 -14.65
C LEU A 596 -0.93 5.20 -15.78
N PRO A 597 -1.22 6.20 -16.64
CA PRO A 597 -2.15 6.05 -17.74
C PRO A 597 -1.64 5.02 -18.76
N CYS A 598 -2.58 4.45 -19.53
CA CYS A 598 -2.29 3.58 -20.65
C CYS A 598 -1.56 4.38 -21.73
N LYS A 599 -0.40 3.89 -22.19
CA LYS A 599 0.42 4.57 -23.21
C LYS A 599 -0.28 4.73 -24.57
N LEU A 600 -1.25 3.87 -24.88
CA LEU A 600 -1.96 3.87 -26.17
C LEU A 600 -3.14 4.83 -26.19
N THR A 601 -3.77 5.07 -25.04
CA THR A 601 -5.01 5.88 -24.96
C THR A 601 -4.84 7.14 -24.12
N ASN A 602 -3.74 7.25 -23.36
CA ASN A 602 -3.56 8.21 -22.29
C ASN A 602 -4.67 8.19 -21.23
N MET A 603 -5.41 7.08 -21.12
CA MET A 603 -6.50 6.89 -20.17
C MET A 603 -6.14 5.87 -19.09
N ARG A 604 -6.82 5.92 -17.94
CA ARG A 604 -6.67 4.90 -16.91
C ARG A 604 -7.25 3.54 -17.30
N THR A 605 -8.27 3.46 -18.15
CA THR A 605 -8.82 2.17 -18.65
C THR A 605 -7.81 1.42 -19.52
N SER A 606 -7.81 0.09 -19.44
CA SER A 606 -6.91 -0.76 -20.22
C SER A 606 -7.55 -1.20 -21.53
N ILE A 607 -7.04 -0.67 -22.64
CA ILE A 607 -7.43 -1.13 -23.98
C ILE A 607 -7.19 -2.63 -24.18
N CYS A 608 -6.15 -3.19 -23.55
CA CYS A 608 -5.85 -4.61 -23.62
C CYS A 608 -6.92 -5.49 -22.95
N MET A 609 -7.65 -4.99 -21.95
CA MET A 609 -8.77 -5.74 -21.36
C MET A 609 -9.94 -5.81 -22.34
N ALA A 610 -10.24 -4.71 -23.04
CA ALA A 610 -11.28 -4.68 -24.07
C ALA A 610 -10.97 -5.59 -25.28
N HIS A 611 -9.69 -5.83 -25.56
CA HIS A 611 -9.27 -6.69 -26.69
C HIS A 611 -9.38 -8.19 -26.40
N ILE A 612 -9.81 -8.61 -25.22
CA ILE A 612 -10.06 -10.02 -24.91
C ILE A 612 -11.47 -10.38 -25.41
N PRO A 613 -11.63 -11.21 -26.45
CA PRO A 613 -12.95 -11.51 -27.01
C PRO A 613 -13.76 -12.41 -26.07
N VAL A 614 -15.06 -12.13 -25.92
CA VAL A 614 -15.99 -12.94 -25.10
C VAL A 614 -15.98 -14.41 -25.56
N ALA A 615 -15.94 -14.66 -26.88
CA ALA A 615 -15.91 -16.03 -27.43
C ALA A 615 -14.73 -16.85 -26.89
N ARG A 616 -13.53 -16.25 -26.83
CA ARG A 616 -12.33 -16.91 -26.31
C ARG A 616 -12.44 -17.26 -24.81
N ILE A 617 -13.19 -16.45 -24.05
CA ILE A 617 -13.46 -16.72 -22.63
C ILE A 617 -14.36 -17.94 -22.50
N LEU A 618 -15.41 -18.03 -23.33
CA LEU A 618 -16.33 -19.17 -23.35
C LEU A 618 -15.63 -20.47 -23.76
N GLU A 619 -14.82 -20.43 -24.83
CA GLU A 619 -14.00 -21.58 -25.27
C GLU A 619 -13.05 -22.07 -24.16
N ALA A 620 -12.37 -21.13 -23.48
CA ALA A 620 -11.46 -21.47 -22.39
C ALA A 620 -12.22 -22.06 -21.19
N LEU A 621 -13.43 -21.57 -20.91
CA LEU A 621 -14.30 -22.09 -19.85
C LEU A 621 -14.74 -23.52 -20.17
N GLU A 622 -15.27 -23.76 -21.37
CA GLU A 622 -15.75 -25.08 -21.79
C GLU A 622 -14.64 -26.12 -21.72
N LYS A 623 -13.44 -25.78 -22.20
CA LYS A 623 -12.26 -26.64 -22.09
C LYS A 623 -11.93 -26.98 -20.63
N GLN A 624 -11.95 -25.98 -19.75
CA GLN A 624 -11.69 -26.19 -18.33
C GLN A 624 -12.76 -27.08 -17.67
N LEU A 625 -14.03 -26.94 -18.03
CA LEU A 625 -15.12 -27.76 -17.51
C LEU A 625 -15.06 -29.22 -18.02
N GLN A 626 -14.55 -29.45 -19.23
CA GLN A 626 -14.36 -30.81 -19.76
C GLN A 626 -13.18 -31.56 -19.11
N GLU A 627 -12.16 -30.83 -18.65
CA GLU A 627 -11.01 -31.38 -17.93
C GLU A 627 -11.27 -31.60 -16.42
N SER A 628 -12.49 -31.33 -15.96
CA SER A 628 -12.91 -31.31 -14.55
C SER A 628 -13.71 -32.53 -14.15
#